data_AF-A0A8B6DRQ3-F1
#
_entry.id   AF-A0A8B6DRQ3-F1
#
_cell.length_a   1.000
_cell.length_b   1.000
_cell.length_c   1.000
_cell.angle_alpha   90.00
_cell.angle_beta   90.00
_cell.angle_gamma   90.00
#
_symmetry.space_group_name_H-M   'P 1'
#
loop_
_entity.id
_entity.type
_entity.pdbx_description
1 polymer ?
#
loop_
_entity_poly.entity_id
_entity_poly.type
_entity_poly.pdbx_seq_one_letter_code
_entity_poly.pdbx_strand_id
1 'polypeptide(L)'
;KNIRVISSGSRAEGLDLPGSDLDIMCLTDTYVVDEKQGNTQGKRLILDTDNALPGFALIRITDDSFPVANINDVTQTVDGLILNNNFFKQSILEKLNGDCVCFGTTKTFNIDFKTLCKIHGPAVSTALNGIQEVDFVRCLPCREWPSIAKRWLLRNRCFQWPSSDLMTEAIHEGVLLVPVGSKVSFF
;
A
#
# COMPACT_ATOMS: atom_id res chain seq x y z
N LYS A 1 13.56 9.34 -7.28
CA LYS A 1 13.10 8.19 -6.46
C LYS A 1 12.46 7.18 -7.39
N ASN A 2 12.83 5.91 -7.32
CA ASN A 2 12.27 4.88 -8.19
C ASN A 2 10.87 4.50 -7.68
N ILE A 3 9.86 4.60 -8.55
CA ILE A 3 8.52 4.10 -8.29
C ILE A 3 8.37 2.89 -9.19
N ARG A 4 8.06 1.74 -8.61
CA ARG A 4 7.73 0.53 -9.36
C ARG A 4 6.21 0.43 -9.47
N VAL A 5 5.73 0.12 -10.66
CA VAL A 5 4.31 -0.09 -10.94
C VAL A 5 4.04 -1.59 -10.98
N ILE A 6 3.02 -2.03 -10.27
CA ILE A 6 2.56 -3.42 -10.25
C ILE A 6 1.11 -3.41 -10.75
N SER A 7 0.83 -4.19 -11.78
CA SER A 7 -0.54 -4.44 -12.23
C SER A 7 -1.16 -5.51 -11.35
N SER A 8 -2.39 -5.28 -10.89
CA SER A 8 -3.14 -6.20 -10.04
C SER A 8 -4.57 -6.33 -10.56
N GLY A 9 -5.40 -7.08 -9.84
CA GLY A 9 -6.84 -7.19 -10.09
C GLY A 9 -7.18 -8.08 -11.28
N SER A 10 -8.46 -8.05 -11.66
CA SER A 10 -9.04 -9.02 -12.60
C SER A 10 -8.23 -9.16 -13.89
N ARG A 11 -7.83 -8.05 -14.49
CA ARG A 11 -7.07 -8.02 -15.74
C ARG A 11 -5.67 -8.61 -15.63
N ALA A 12 -4.96 -8.31 -14.54
CA ALA A 12 -3.64 -8.89 -14.28
C ALA A 12 -3.72 -10.39 -13.99
N GLU A 13 -4.85 -10.85 -13.45
CA GLU A 13 -5.15 -12.26 -13.17
C GLU A 13 -5.67 -13.02 -14.41
N GLY A 14 -5.81 -12.36 -15.56
CA GLY A 14 -6.26 -12.97 -16.82
C GLY A 14 -7.77 -12.99 -17.01
N LEU A 15 -8.53 -12.22 -16.23
CA LEU A 15 -9.98 -12.07 -16.32
C LEU A 15 -10.32 -10.68 -16.89
N ASP A 16 -10.72 -10.62 -18.16
CA ASP A 16 -11.17 -9.38 -18.81
C ASP A 16 -12.68 -9.40 -19.05
N LEU A 17 -13.44 -8.88 -18.08
CA LEU A 17 -14.89 -8.84 -18.13
C LEU A 17 -15.37 -7.45 -18.59
N PRO A 18 -16.53 -7.35 -19.28
CA PRO A 18 -17.12 -6.06 -19.62
C PRO A 18 -17.34 -5.21 -18.36
N GLY A 19 -16.71 -4.04 -18.32
CA GLY A 19 -16.79 -3.12 -17.19
C GLY A 19 -15.71 -3.31 -16.12
N SER A 20 -14.75 -4.23 -16.30
CA SER A 20 -13.55 -4.27 -15.45
C SER A 20 -12.83 -2.93 -15.48
N ASP A 21 -12.32 -2.50 -14.34
CA ASP A 21 -11.38 -1.39 -14.16
C ASP A 21 -9.92 -1.87 -14.33
N LEU A 22 -8.99 -0.93 -14.23
CA LEU A 22 -7.56 -1.22 -14.20
C LEU A 22 -6.97 -0.90 -12.82
N ASP A 23 -6.55 -1.94 -12.10
CA ASP A 23 -5.93 -1.80 -10.78
C ASP A 23 -4.40 -1.67 -10.87
N ILE A 24 -3.89 -0.60 -10.28
CA ILE A 24 -2.46 -0.26 -10.27
C ILE A 24 -1.96 -0.01 -8.85
N MET A 25 -0.96 -0.80 -8.44
CA MET A 25 -0.23 -0.59 -7.21
C MET A 25 1.08 0.16 -7.49
N CYS A 26 1.22 1.34 -6.89
CA CYS A 26 2.41 2.17 -6.92
C CYS A 26 3.31 1.85 -5.72
N LEU A 27 4.37 1.09 -5.95
CA LEU A 27 5.35 0.71 -4.94
C LEU A 27 6.49 1.73 -4.87
N THR A 28 6.80 2.19 -3.67
CA THR A 28 8.00 2.97 -3.38
C THR A 28 9.00 2.11 -2.61
N ASP A 29 10.21 1.95 -3.14
CA ASP A 29 11.31 1.25 -2.46
C ASP A 29 12.08 2.14 -1.47
N THR A 30 11.76 3.43 -1.46
CA THR A 30 12.43 4.43 -0.61
C THR A 30 12.24 4.16 0.88
N TYR A 31 11.11 3.55 1.25
CA TYR A 31 10.80 3.17 2.62
C TYR A 31 10.40 1.71 2.62
N VAL A 32 11.07 0.90 3.44
CA VAL A 32 10.76 -0.51 3.67
C VAL A 32 10.27 -0.63 5.10
N VAL A 33 9.24 -1.44 5.29
CA VAL A 33 8.69 -1.73 6.62
C VAL A 33 9.20 -3.09 7.08
N ASP A 34 9.62 -3.18 8.34
CA ASP A 34 10.00 -4.44 8.99
C ASP A 34 9.05 -4.70 10.16
N GLU A 35 8.70 -5.96 10.45
CA GLU A 35 7.85 -6.27 11.60
C GLU A 35 8.67 -6.42 12.89
N LYS A 36 9.88 -6.97 12.80
CA LYS A 36 10.66 -7.29 13.99
C LYS A 36 11.48 -6.11 14.53
N GLN A 37 11.40 -5.89 15.84
CA GLN A 37 12.34 -5.07 16.65
C GLN A 37 13.75 -5.70 16.80
N GLY A 38 14.30 -6.35 15.77
CA GLY A 38 15.75 -6.63 15.71
C GLY A 38 16.56 -5.34 15.47
N ASN A 39 17.89 -5.39 15.63
CA ASN A 39 18.82 -4.23 15.56
C ASN A 39 18.27 -3.09 14.69
N THR A 40 17.81 -2.04 15.36
CA THR A 40 17.04 -0.92 14.79
C THR A 40 17.92 0.09 14.07
N GLN A 41 19.24 -0.14 14.00
CA GLN A 41 20.15 0.69 13.23
C GLN A 41 19.77 0.68 11.74
N GLY A 42 19.20 1.80 11.29
CA GLY A 42 18.84 2.04 9.89
C GLY A 42 17.41 1.66 9.51
N LYS A 43 16.56 1.24 10.46
CA LYS A 43 15.14 0.95 10.19
C LYS A 43 14.32 2.23 10.24
N ARG A 44 13.58 2.51 9.15
CA ARG A 44 12.78 3.74 9.02
C ARG A 44 11.34 3.58 9.48
N LEU A 45 10.76 2.39 9.28
CA LEU A 45 9.36 2.09 9.59
C LEU A 45 9.24 0.67 10.17
N ILE A 46 8.43 0.52 11.23
CA ILE A 46 8.15 -0.76 11.88
C ILE A 46 6.66 -1.09 11.78
N LEU A 47 6.33 -2.33 11.40
CA LEU A 47 4.96 -2.86 11.46
C LEU A 47 4.66 -3.30 12.90
N ASP A 48 3.74 -2.60 13.56
CA ASP A 48 3.22 -2.98 14.87
C ASP A 48 1.89 -3.72 14.71
N THR A 49 1.90 -5.00 15.08
CA THR A 49 0.73 -5.89 15.04
C THR A 49 0.10 -6.11 16.42
N ASP A 50 0.78 -5.72 17.50
CA ASP A 50 0.37 -6.02 18.87
C ASP A 50 -0.61 -4.96 19.39
N ASN A 51 -0.46 -3.72 18.94
CA ASN A 51 -1.28 -2.58 19.36
C ASN A 51 -2.39 -2.22 18.36
N ALA A 52 -2.60 -3.06 17.34
CA ALA A 52 -3.58 -2.85 16.29
C ALA A 52 -4.90 -3.62 16.53
N LEU A 53 -5.99 -3.15 15.93
CA LEU A 53 -7.24 -3.90 15.89
C LEU A 53 -7.06 -5.21 15.10
N PRO A 54 -7.81 -6.29 15.42
CA PRO A 54 -7.76 -7.52 14.63
C PRO A 54 -7.99 -7.27 13.13
N GLY A 55 -7.06 -7.72 12.30
CA GLY A 55 -7.08 -7.51 10.85
C GLY A 55 -6.42 -6.21 10.36
N PHE A 56 -5.89 -5.40 11.27
CA PHE A 56 -5.13 -4.19 10.97
C PHE A 56 -3.72 -4.30 11.55
N ALA A 57 -2.83 -3.42 11.08
CA ALA A 57 -1.51 -3.20 11.64
C ALA A 57 -1.20 -1.71 11.60
N LEU A 58 -0.35 -1.25 12.52
CA LEU A 58 0.10 0.13 12.61
C LEU A 58 1.51 0.22 12.04
N ILE A 59 1.86 1.39 11.49
CA ILE A 59 3.23 1.65 11.02
C ILE A 59 3.85 2.68 11.96
N ARG A 60 4.85 2.27 12.74
CA ARG A 60 5.62 3.16 13.61
C ARG A 60 6.82 3.73 12.87
N ILE A 61 7.07 5.02 13.10
CA ILE A 61 8.25 5.71 12.59
C ILE A 61 9.34 5.63 13.67
N THR A 62 10.50 5.11 13.30
CA THR A 62 11.65 4.94 14.21
C THR A 62 12.86 5.77 13.83
N ASP A 63 12.81 6.44 12.67
CA ASP A 63 13.87 7.31 12.17
C ASP A 63 13.36 8.75 12.16
N ASP A 64 13.94 9.61 13.00
CA ASP A 64 13.60 11.04 13.09
C ASP A 64 13.83 11.79 11.78
N SER A 65 14.60 11.22 10.83
CA SER A 65 14.78 11.78 9.49
C SER A 65 13.66 11.40 8.51
N PHE A 66 12.67 10.61 8.94
CA PHE A 66 11.51 10.31 8.12
C PHE A 66 10.76 11.61 7.79
N PRO A 67 10.53 11.94 6.50
CA PRO A 67 10.02 13.24 6.11
C PRO A 67 8.52 13.32 6.36
N VAL A 68 8.15 13.70 7.58
CA VAL A 68 6.79 14.09 7.95
C VAL A 68 6.58 15.53 7.48
N ALA A 69 5.94 15.69 6.32
CA ALA A 69 5.69 17.01 5.75
C ALA A 69 4.45 17.68 6.38
N ASN A 70 3.44 16.91 6.76
CA ASN A 70 2.21 17.39 7.38
C ASN A 70 2.01 16.73 8.74
N ILE A 71 1.62 17.50 9.76
CA ILE A 71 1.31 16.96 11.09
C ILE A 71 0.16 15.95 11.07
N ASN A 72 -0.76 16.05 10.10
CA ASN A 72 -1.86 15.10 9.91
C ASN A 72 -1.40 13.76 9.33
N ASP A 73 -0.16 13.66 8.85
CA ASP A 73 0.42 12.42 8.34
C ASP A 73 0.83 11.47 9.46
N VAL A 74 0.87 11.94 10.70
CA VAL A 74 1.31 11.15 11.85
C VAL A 74 0.42 11.36 13.07
N THR A 75 0.35 10.36 13.93
CA THR A 75 -0.26 10.45 15.25
C THR A 75 0.80 10.14 16.31
N GLN A 76 0.99 11.07 17.24
CA GLN A 76 1.84 10.86 18.41
C GLN A 76 1.13 9.94 19.41
N THR A 77 1.82 8.88 19.81
CA THR A 77 1.41 7.99 20.90
C THR A 77 2.46 7.96 22.01
N VAL A 78 2.17 7.28 23.11
CA VAL A 78 3.13 7.03 24.20
C VAL A 78 4.36 6.24 23.71
N ASP A 79 4.18 5.40 22.69
CA ASP A 79 5.22 4.52 22.13
C ASP A 79 5.87 5.10 20.85
N GLY A 80 5.68 6.40 20.57
CA GLY A 80 6.26 7.09 19.42
C GLY A 80 5.24 7.49 18.34
N LEU A 81 5.74 7.81 17.16
CA LEU A 81 4.95 8.30 16.03
C LEU A 81 4.38 7.14 15.20
N ILE A 82 3.09 7.21 14.90
CA ILE A 82 2.40 6.30 13.98
C ILE A 82 2.13 7.04 12.67
N LEU A 83 2.37 6.39 11.53
CA LEU A 83 2.04 6.91 10.22
C LEU A 83 0.55 6.74 9.92
N ASN A 84 -0.14 7.84 9.60
CA ASN A 84 -1.55 7.86 9.28
C ASN A 84 -1.82 7.48 7.83
N ASN A 85 -3.02 6.96 7.58
CA ASN A 85 -3.48 6.60 6.24
C ASN A 85 -3.50 7.79 5.25
N ASN A 86 -3.66 9.02 5.78
CA ASN A 86 -3.73 10.24 4.97
C ASN A 86 -2.41 10.55 4.24
N PHE A 87 -1.26 10.20 4.83
CA PHE A 87 0.06 10.38 4.19
C PHE A 87 0.08 9.78 2.79
N PHE A 88 -0.48 8.58 2.65
CA PHE A 88 -0.52 7.88 1.38
C PHE A 88 -1.47 8.52 0.38
N LYS A 89 -2.68 8.86 0.83
CA LYS A 89 -3.71 9.49 -0.01
C LYS A 89 -3.23 10.82 -0.57
N GLN A 90 -2.66 11.67 0.29
CA GLN A 90 -2.15 12.98 -0.10
C GLN A 90 -0.93 12.85 -1.03
N SER A 91 -0.05 11.87 -0.79
CA SER A 91 1.11 11.62 -1.66
C SER A 91 0.77 11.09 -3.07
N ILE A 92 -0.43 10.53 -3.26
CA ILE A 92 -0.95 10.17 -4.60
C ILE A 92 -1.46 11.43 -5.27
N LEU A 93 -2.31 12.21 -4.59
CA LEU A 93 -2.90 13.44 -5.13
C LEU A 93 -1.83 14.49 -5.49
N GLU A 94 -0.80 14.66 -4.65
CA GLU A 94 0.31 15.60 -4.93
C GLU A 94 1.11 15.21 -6.18
N LYS A 95 1.31 13.91 -6.41
CA LYS A 95 2.01 13.44 -7.62
C LYS A 95 1.12 13.44 -8.86
N LEU A 96 -0.18 13.22 -8.70
CA LEU A 96 -1.15 13.35 -9.78
C LEU A 96 -1.35 14.83 -10.18
N ASN A 97 -1.27 15.77 -9.23
CA ASN A 97 -1.30 17.21 -9.52
C ASN A 97 0.02 17.75 -10.13
N GLY A 98 1.05 16.90 -10.28
CA GLY A 98 2.27 17.15 -11.04
C GLY A 98 2.33 16.26 -12.31
N ASP A 99 3.51 16.13 -12.92
CA ASP A 99 3.72 15.20 -14.03
C ASP A 99 3.40 13.75 -13.59
N CYS A 100 2.18 13.25 -13.83
CA CYS A 100 1.92 11.83 -13.69
C CYS A 100 2.71 11.09 -14.76
N VAL A 101 3.76 10.39 -14.35
CA VAL A 101 4.36 9.32 -15.15
C VAL A 101 3.44 8.10 -15.03
N CYS A 102 2.32 8.19 -15.72
CA CYS A 102 1.42 7.11 -15.96
C CYS A 102 1.93 6.41 -17.26
N PHE A 103 2.30 5.13 -17.20
CA PHE A 103 2.55 4.23 -18.37
C PHE A 103 3.83 4.36 -19.21
N GLY A 104 4.98 4.78 -18.67
CA GLY A 104 6.24 4.72 -19.44
C GLY A 104 6.27 5.56 -20.74
N THR A 105 5.22 6.32 -20.99
CA THR A 105 5.12 7.35 -22.02
C THR A 105 5.26 8.68 -21.30
N THR A 106 6.28 9.45 -21.65
CA THR A 106 6.46 10.86 -21.28
C THR A 106 5.40 11.73 -21.95
N LYS A 107 4.13 11.51 -21.63
CA LYS A 107 3.03 12.40 -21.99
C LYS A 107 2.43 12.93 -20.70
N THR A 108 2.82 14.15 -20.36
CA THR A 108 2.15 14.94 -19.34
C THR A 108 0.75 15.25 -19.85
N PHE A 109 -0.26 14.69 -19.20
CA PHE A 109 -1.64 15.12 -19.42
C PHE A 109 -1.93 16.24 -18.42
N ASN A 110 -2.22 17.45 -18.92
CA ASN A 110 -2.75 18.56 -18.11
C ASN A 110 -4.20 18.23 -17.73
N ILE A 111 -4.36 17.35 -16.75
CA ILE A 111 -5.65 16.96 -16.21
C ILE A 111 -5.76 17.59 -14.83
N ASP A 112 -6.84 18.32 -14.57
CA ASP A 112 -7.19 18.72 -13.21
C ASP A 112 -7.67 17.50 -12.44
N PHE A 113 -6.72 16.75 -11.88
CA PHE A 113 -7.00 15.53 -11.13
C PHE A 113 -7.82 15.81 -9.87
N LYS A 114 -7.92 17.04 -9.36
CA LYS A 114 -8.79 17.33 -8.20
C LYS A 114 -10.27 17.16 -8.49
N THR A 115 -10.71 17.40 -9.72
CA THR A 115 -12.13 17.32 -10.10
C THR A 115 -12.53 16.00 -10.74
N LEU A 116 -11.55 15.20 -11.20
CA LEU A 116 -11.77 13.93 -11.91
C LEU A 116 -11.39 12.69 -11.10
N CYS A 117 -10.74 12.86 -9.94
CA CYS A 117 -10.39 11.75 -9.06
C CYS A 117 -11.47 11.49 -8.01
N LYS A 118 -11.77 10.21 -7.78
CA LYS A 118 -12.60 9.75 -6.66
C LYS A 118 -11.73 8.96 -5.70
N ILE A 119 -11.75 9.34 -4.42
CA ILE A 119 -11.04 8.59 -3.37
C ILE A 119 -12.02 7.59 -2.75
N HIS A 120 -11.65 6.32 -2.72
CA HIS A 120 -12.42 5.29 -2.02
C HIS A 120 -11.48 4.26 -1.37
N GLY A 121 -11.70 3.97 -0.09
CA GLY A 121 -10.80 3.10 0.68
C GLY A 121 -9.32 3.55 0.57
N PRO A 122 -8.39 2.66 0.15
CA PRO A 122 -6.98 3.00 -0.09
C PRO A 122 -6.70 3.54 -1.51
N ALA A 123 -7.70 3.52 -2.40
CA ALA A 123 -7.54 3.80 -3.82
C ALA A 123 -7.93 5.24 -4.19
N VAL A 124 -7.27 5.74 -5.24
CA VAL A 124 -7.68 6.93 -5.97
C VAL A 124 -8.04 6.49 -7.38
N SER A 125 -9.32 6.55 -7.70
CA SER A 125 -9.84 6.26 -9.03
C SER A 125 -9.75 7.50 -9.90
N THR A 126 -9.39 7.30 -11.17
CA THR A 126 -9.48 8.34 -12.19
C THR A 126 -10.28 7.79 -13.37
N ALA A 127 -11.28 8.56 -13.80
CA ALA A 127 -12.03 8.29 -15.02
C ALA A 127 -11.98 9.55 -15.89
N LEU A 128 -11.29 9.46 -17.02
CA LEU A 128 -11.33 10.49 -18.06
C LEU A 128 -12.43 10.10 -19.04
N ASN A 129 -13.19 11.06 -19.55
CA ASN A 129 -14.30 10.81 -20.48
C ASN A 129 -13.86 9.88 -21.63
N GLY A 130 -14.43 8.66 -21.66
CA GLY A 130 -14.14 7.65 -22.68
C GLY A 130 -12.93 6.74 -22.40
N ILE A 131 -12.21 6.95 -21.30
CA ILE A 131 -11.15 6.06 -20.79
C ILE A 131 -11.72 5.22 -19.65
N GLN A 132 -11.29 3.96 -19.62
CA GLN A 132 -11.58 3.01 -18.55
C GLN A 132 -11.14 3.55 -17.18
N GLU A 133 -11.92 3.27 -16.14
CA GLU A 133 -11.57 3.64 -14.77
C GLU A 133 -10.26 2.97 -14.35
N VAL A 134 -9.35 3.76 -13.78
CA VAL A 134 -8.05 3.30 -13.29
C VAL A 134 -7.94 3.61 -11.81
N ASP A 135 -7.69 2.57 -11.01
CA ASP A 135 -7.55 2.64 -9.57
C ASP A 135 -6.08 2.60 -9.17
N PHE A 136 -5.63 3.65 -8.49
CA PHE A 136 -4.26 3.77 -8.01
C PHE A 136 -4.20 3.56 -6.50
N VAL A 137 -3.36 2.62 -6.06
CA VAL A 137 -3.06 2.38 -4.64
C VAL A 137 -1.58 2.56 -4.39
N ARG A 138 -1.19 3.41 -3.42
CA ARG A 138 0.20 3.46 -2.96
C ARG A 138 0.44 2.42 -1.90
N CYS A 139 1.58 1.73 -2.02
CA CYS A 139 1.93 0.62 -1.14
C CYS A 139 3.35 0.79 -0.58
N LEU A 140 3.58 0.22 0.61
CA LEU A 140 4.92 0.01 1.16
C LEU A 140 5.28 -1.47 1.14
N PRO A 141 6.52 -1.83 0.77
CA PRO A 141 6.99 -3.20 0.89
C PRO A 141 7.29 -3.53 2.35
N CYS A 142 6.78 -4.66 2.80
CA CYS A 142 7.29 -5.39 3.97
C CYS A 142 7.92 -6.69 3.46
N ARG A 143 9.24 -6.84 3.65
CA ARG A 143 9.98 -8.00 3.13
C ARG A 143 9.77 -9.25 3.97
N GLU A 144 9.21 -9.10 5.16
CA GLU A 144 8.87 -10.20 6.06
C GLU A 144 7.39 -10.60 5.86
N TRP A 145 7.08 -11.88 6.02
CA TRP A 145 5.70 -12.32 6.18
C TRP A 145 5.20 -11.98 7.59
N PRO A 146 4.24 -11.06 7.75
CA PRO A 146 3.84 -10.59 9.07
C PRO A 146 3.28 -11.71 9.95
N SER A 147 3.58 -11.63 11.24
CA SER A 147 3.04 -12.48 12.30
C SER A 147 1.52 -12.54 12.27
N ILE A 148 0.84 -11.41 12.05
CA ILE A 148 -0.63 -11.34 11.90
C ILE A 148 -1.14 -12.17 10.72
N ALA A 149 -0.33 -12.32 9.66
CA ALA A 149 -0.64 -13.12 8.47
C ALA A 149 -0.25 -14.60 8.62
N LYS A 150 0.52 -15.01 9.64
CA LYS A 150 0.94 -16.41 9.82
C LYS A 150 -0.22 -17.37 10.02
N ARG A 151 -1.37 -16.87 10.50
CA ARG A 151 -2.60 -17.70 10.60
C ARG A 151 -3.06 -18.23 9.24
N TRP A 152 -2.70 -17.57 8.13
CA TRP A 152 -2.93 -18.11 6.79
C TRP A 152 -2.23 -19.46 6.59
N LEU A 153 -1.01 -19.63 7.10
CA LEU A 153 -0.24 -20.89 7.02
C LEU A 153 -0.94 -22.04 7.73
N LEU A 154 -1.69 -21.75 8.79
CA LEU A 154 -2.36 -22.75 9.63
C LEU A 154 -3.77 -23.13 9.14
N ARG A 155 -4.28 -22.55 8.05
CA ARG A 155 -5.61 -22.88 7.53
C ARG A 155 -5.66 -24.33 7.06
N ASN A 156 -6.75 -25.03 7.37
CA ASN A 156 -7.00 -26.35 6.79
C ASN A 156 -7.20 -26.20 5.27
N ARG A 157 -6.51 -27.02 4.48
CA ARG A 157 -6.48 -26.92 3.02
C ARG A 157 -6.98 -28.20 2.38
N CYS A 158 -7.97 -28.08 1.52
CA CYS A 158 -8.40 -29.20 0.68
C CYS A 158 -7.29 -29.54 -0.32
N PHE A 159 -7.04 -30.84 -0.51
CA PHE A 159 -6.09 -31.35 -1.51
C PHE A 159 -4.66 -30.79 -1.40
N GLN A 160 -4.27 -30.29 -0.21
CA GLN A 160 -2.98 -29.64 0.01
C GLN A 160 -2.72 -28.47 -0.97
N TRP A 161 -3.78 -27.79 -1.41
CA TRP A 161 -3.66 -26.61 -2.27
C TRP A 161 -3.72 -25.31 -1.44
N PRO A 162 -2.83 -24.33 -1.68
CA PRO A 162 -1.65 -24.39 -2.54
C PRO A 162 -0.55 -25.33 -2.00
N SER A 163 0.33 -25.81 -2.89
CA SER A 163 1.46 -26.69 -2.51
C SER A 163 2.39 -26.02 -1.49
N SER A 164 3.15 -26.81 -0.73
CA SER A 164 4.09 -26.26 0.25
C SER A 164 5.16 -25.37 -0.39
N ASP A 165 5.62 -25.71 -1.59
CA ASP A 165 6.64 -24.91 -2.30
C ASP A 165 6.08 -23.54 -2.68
N LEU A 166 4.85 -23.51 -3.21
CA LEU A 166 4.17 -22.26 -3.57
C LEU A 166 3.88 -21.40 -2.32
N MET A 167 3.56 -22.03 -1.19
CA MET A 167 3.43 -21.31 0.08
C MET A 167 4.75 -20.70 0.53
N THR A 168 5.85 -21.45 0.44
CA THR A 168 7.20 -20.96 0.79
C THR A 168 7.62 -19.79 -0.09
N GLU A 169 7.36 -19.88 -1.41
CA GLU A 169 7.63 -18.80 -2.35
C GLU A 169 6.83 -17.54 -1.99
N ALA A 170 5.52 -17.67 -1.74
CA ALA A 170 4.68 -16.55 -1.33
C ALA A 170 5.16 -15.89 -0.03
N ILE A 171 5.62 -16.68 0.96
CA ILE A 171 6.18 -16.16 2.21
C ILE A 171 7.48 -15.39 1.96
N HIS A 172 8.32 -15.89 1.04
CA HIS A 172 9.60 -15.28 0.71
C HIS A 172 9.46 -13.93 -0.01
N GLU A 173 8.41 -13.75 -0.80
CA GLU A 173 8.10 -12.47 -1.46
C GLU A 173 7.66 -11.37 -0.47
N GLY A 174 7.25 -11.73 0.75
CA GLY A 174 6.76 -10.80 1.76
C GLY A 174 5.35 -10.29 1.44
N VAL A 175 5.07 -9.03 1.80
CA VAL A 175 3.75 -8.42 1.59
C VAL A 175 3.84 -6.95 1.17
N LEU A 176 2.78 -6.47 0.53
CA LEU A 176 2.57 -5.05 0.26
C LEU A 176 1.54 -4.48 1.25
N LEU A 177 1.92 -3.45 1.98
CA LEU A 177 1.06 -2.76 2.94
C LEU A 177 0.31 -1.63 2.24
N VAL A 178 -1.01 -1.59 2.45
CA VAL A 178 -1.92 -0.59 1.87
C VAL A 178 -2.66 0.19 2.97
N PRO A 179 -2.89 1.49 2.80
CA PRO A 179 -3.46 2.37 3.82
C PRO A 179 -4.99 2.23 3.91
N VAL A 180 -5.45 1.21 4.63
CA VAL A 180 -6.89 0.99 4.87
C VAL A 180 -7.25 1.47 6.26
N GLY A 181 -8.09 2.51 6.34
CA GLY A 181 -8.70 2.94 7.59
C GLY A 181 -9.76 1.96 8.06
N SER A 182 -9.82 1.68 9.36
CA SER A 182 -10.98 0.99 9.92
C SER A 182 -12.17 1.95 9.93
N LYS A 183 -13.37 1.44 9.62
CA LYS A 183 -14.63 2.20 9.77
C LYS A 183 -14.92 2.58 11.23
N VAL A 184 -14.16 2.02 12.18
CA VAL A 184 -14.30 2.19 13.63
C VAL A 184 -13.11 2.98 14.22
N SER A 185 -12.05 3.25 13.45
CA SER A 185 -10.90 4.02 13.93
C SER A 185 -11.01 5.48 13.51
N PHE A 186 -10.96 6.40 14.47
CA PHE A 186 -10.92 7.86 14.25
C PHE A 186 -9.49 8.39 13.93
N PHE A 187 -8.60 7.52 13.45
CA PHE A 187 -7.20 7.83 13.13
C PHE A 187 -6.88 7.49 11.67
#